data_AF-A0A0G0ZJQ2-F1
#
_entry.id   AF-A0A0G0ZJQ2-F1
#
_cell.length_a   1.000
_cell.length_b   1.000
_cell.length_c   1.000
_cell.angle_alpha   90.00
_cell.angle_beta   90.00
_cell.angle_gamma   90.00
#
_symmetry.space_group_name_H-M   'P 1'
#
loop_
_entity.id
_entity.type
_entity.pdbx_description
1 polymer ?
#
loop_
_entity_poly.entity_id
_entity_poly.type
_entity_poly.pdbx_seq_one_letter_code
_entity_poly.pdbx_strand_id
1 'polypeptide(L)'
;MKLMKKNNNQKPLTLSALAAYNQEVMFPWLQENLVTKTEFKDFKNTTVTSQDKMNKKLDILLTEKTVREYQEKKEKRLWVIVLKALQEHRILSSKELEAITQLEIF
;
A
#
# COMPACT_ATOMS: atom_id res chain seq x y z
N MET A 1 -0.16 -34.45 16.82
CA MET A 1 -1.13 -33.34 16.96
C MET A 1 -1.29 -32.69 15.58
N LYS A 2 -2.39 -32.96 14.86
CA LYS A 2 -2.63 -32.42 13.49
C LYS A 2 -3.09 -30.97 13.61
N LEU A 3 -2.31 -30.02 13.08
CA LEU A 3 -2.71 -28.62 12.94
C LEU A 3 -3.77 -28.51 11.84
N MET A 4 -5.02 -28.25 12.22
CA MET A 4 -6.08 -27.94 11.26
C MET A 4 -5.81 -26.58 10.63
N LYS A 5 -5.68 -26.54 9.29
CA LYS A 5 -5.63 -25.30 8.50
C LYS A 5 -6.97 -24.58 8.65
N LYS A 6 -6.97 -23.42 9.30
CA LYS A 6 -8.12 -22.52 9.35
C LYS A 6 -8.31 -21.90 7.96
N ASN A 7 -9.31 -22.37 7.21
CA ASN A 7 -9.76 -21.72 5.98
C ASN A 7 -10.43 -20.38 6.34
N ASN A 8 -9.64 -19.30 6.39
CA ASN A 8 -10.18 -17.96 6.55
C ASN A 8 -10.68 -17.44 5.19
N ASN A 9 -11.90 -17.80 4.81
CA ASN A 9 -12.64 -17.20 3.69
C ASN A 9 -13.15 -15.78 4.01
N GLN A 10 -12.58 -15.10 5.02
CA GLN A 10 -12.95 -13.72 5.33
C GLN A 10 -12.31 -12.81 4.30
N LYS A 11 -13.14 -12.14 3.49
CA LYS A 11 -12.70 -11.04 2.63
C LYS A 11 -11.82 -10.11 3.47
N PRO A 12 -10.63 -9.70 2.98
CA PRO A 12 -9.74 -8.84 3.75
C PRO A 12 -10.52 -7.60 4.18
N LEU A 13 -10.43 -7.24 5.46
CA LEU A 13 -11.08 -6.04 5.98
C LEU A 13 -10.49 -4.83 5.25
N THR A 14 -11.24 -4.28 4.31
CA THR A 14 -10.82 -3.10 3.55
C THR A 14 -11.09 -1.83 4.36
N LEU A 15 -10.33 -0.77 4.10
CA LEU A 15 -10.57 0.53 4.72
C LEU A 15 -11.98 1.06 4.42
N SER A 16 -12.50 0.78 3.22
CA SER A 16 -13.87 1.10 2.84
C SER A 16 -14.90 0.34 3.69
N ALA A 17 -14.68 -0.93 3.99
CA ALA A 17 -15.56 -1.73 4.84
C ALA A 17 -15.51 -1.24 6.30
N LEU A 18 -14.33 -0.86 6.79
CA LEU A 18 -14.17 -0.29 8.13
C LEU A 18 -14.85 1.09 8.25
N ALA A 19 -14.71 1.94 7.24
CA ALA A 19 -15.38 3.25 7.19
C ALA A 19 -16.91 3.10 7.18
N ALA A 20 -17.43 2.19 6.35
CA ALA A 20 -18.86 1.88 6.29
C ALA A 20 -19.39 1.39 7.63
N TYR A 21 -18.72 0.41 8.25
CA TYR A 21 -19.10 -0.10 9.58
C TYR A 21 -19.12 1.00 10.65
N ASN A 22 -18.10 1.86 10.66
CA ASN A 22 -18.05 2.96 11.63
C ASN A 22 -19.21 3.94 11.44
N GLN A 23 -19.58 4.26 10.20
CA GLN A 23 -20.67 5.17 9.86
C GLN A 23 -22.06 4.58 10.15
N GLU A 24 -22.29 3.33 9.76
CA GLU A 24 -23.62 2.71 9.78
C GLU A 24 -23.95 2.04 11.12
N VAL A 25 -22.93 1.59 11.87
CA VAL A 25 -23.14 0.77 13.07
C VAL A 25 -22.53 1.40 14.30
N MET A 26 -21.22 1.68 14.27
CA MET A 26 -20.50 2.11 15.48
C MET A 26 -20.96 3.48 15.97
N PHE A 27 -21.00 4.50 15.10
CA PHE A 27 -21.39 5.84 15.51
C PHE A 27 -22.86 5.93 15.96
N PRO A 28 -23.85 5.34 15.26
CA PRO A 28 -25.23 5.32 15.75
C PRO A 28 -25.37 4.67 17.13
N TRP A 29 -24.73 3.51 17.35
CA TRP A 29 -24.75 2.83 18.65
C TRP A 29 -24.14 3.70 19.76
N LEU A 30 -23.00 4.35 19.49
CA LEU A 30 -22.37 5.26 20.45
C LEU A 30 -23.23 6.49 20.74
N GLN A 31 -23.98 7.00 19.75
CA GLN A 31 -24.89 8.13 19.94
C GLN A 31 -26.05 7.78 20.87
N GLU A 32 -26.57 6.56 20.78
CA GLU A 32 -27.66 6.08 21.63
C GLU A 32 -27.21 5.78 23.07
N ASN A 33 -25.94 5.38 23.25
CA ASN A 33 -25.45 4.85 24.52
C ASN A 33 -24.50 5.80 25.30
N LEU A 34 -24.07 6.93 24.74
CA LEU A 34 -23.23 7.93 25.42
C LEU A 34 -24.01 9.17 25.90
N VAL A 35 -23.60 9.68 27.05
CA VAL A 35 -24.40 10.48 27.99
C VAL A 35 -24.57 11.96 27.60
N THR A 36 -23.76 12.53 26.68
CA THR A 36 -23.98 13.90 26.18
C THR A 36 -23.77 14.04 24.66
N LYS A 37 -24.70 14.75 24.00
CA LYS A 37 -24.68 14.98 22.54
C LYS A 37 -23.42 15.73 22.05
N THR A 38 -22.80 16.53 22.92
CA THR A 38 -21.62 17.34 22.59
C THR A 38 -20.34 16.50 22.59
N GLU A 39 -20.09 15.73 23.65
CA GLU A 39 -18.90 14.86 23.72
C GLU A 39 -18.91 13.80 22.61
N PHE A 40 -20.08 13.27 22.29
CA PHE A 40 -20.24 12.35 21.17
C PHE A 40 -19.92 13.02 19.82
N LYS A 41 -20.39 14.25 19.60
CA LYS A 41 -20.11 15.01 18.37
C LYS A 41 -18.61 15.28 18.22
N ASP A 42 -17.94 15.67 19.30
CA ASP A 42 -16.50 15.95 19.29
C ASP A 42 -15.67 14.67 19.09
N PHE A 43 -16.06 13.57 19.73
CA PHE A 43 -15.46 12.25 19.50
C PHE A 43 -15.61 11.81 18.04
N LYS A 44 -16.82 11.90 17.47
CA LYS A 44 -17.10 11.54 16.08
C LYS A 44 -16.25 12.38 15.12
N ASN A 45 -16.23 13.70 15.30
CA ASN A 45 -15.46 14.61 14.46
C ASN A 45 -13.95 14.31 14.52
N THR A 46 -13.42 14.10 15.73
CA THR A 46 -12.00 13.77 15.93
C THR A 46 -11.65 12.44 15.27
N THR A 47 -12.50 11.43 15.44
CA THR A 47 -12.32 10.08 14.88
C THR A 47 -12.34 10.12 13.36
N VAL A 48 -13.36 10.74 12.76
CA VAL A 48 -13.49 10.86 11.30
C VAL A 48 -12.32 11.65 10.71
N THR A 49 -11.93 12.76 11.34
CA THR A 49 -10.78 13.57 10.88
C THR A 49 -9.47 12.79 10.96
N SER A 50 -9.29 11.98 12.01
CA SER A 50 -8.10 11.16 12.17
C SER A 50 -8.06 10.02 11.14
N GLN A 51 -9.21 9.41 10.85
CA GLN A 51 -9.36 8.40 9.80
C GLN A 51 -9.06 8.98 8.41
N ASP A 52 -9.58 10.16 8.10
CA ASP A 52 -9.30 10.84 6.83
C ASP A 52 -7.80 11.14 6.65
N LYS A 53 -7.13 11.62 7.71
CA LYS A 53 -5.68 11.83 7.72
C LYS A 53 -4.90 10.54 7.51
N MET A 54 -5.32 9.43 8.13
CA MET A 54 -4.67 8.13 7.93
C MET A 54 -4.86 7.61 6.50
N ASN A 55 -6.06 7.75 5.94
CA ASN A 55 -6.36 7.32 4.58
C ASN A 55 -5.50 8.08 3.56
N LYS A 56 -5.40 9.40 3.68
CA LYS A 56 -4.52 10.23 2.81
C LYS A 56 -3.06 9.78 2.87
N LYS A 57 -2.54 9.47 4.06
CA LYS A 57 -1.17 8.96 4.20
C LYS A 57 -1.00 7.58 3.55
N LEU A 58 -2.00 6.72 3.66
CA LEU A 58 -1.98 5.39 3.02
C LEU A 58 -2.01 5.51 1.50
N ASP A 59 -2.79 6.42 0.94
CA ASP A 59 -2.83 6.66 -0.52
C ASP A 59 -1.47 7.13 -1.06
N ILE A 60 -0.78 8.01 -0.32
CA ILE A 60 0.59 8.43 -0.63
C ILE A 60 1.53 7.23 -0.61
N LEU A 61 1.50 6.42 0.45
CA LEU A 61 2.35 5.25 0.59
C LEU A 61 2.09 4.19 -0.50
N LEU A 62 0.84 3.98 -0.90
CA LEU A 62 0.48 3.07 -2.00
C LEU A 62 1.01 3.58 -3.34
N THR A 63 0.94 4.89 -3.57
CA THR A 63 1.49 5.53 -4.76
C THR A 63 3.01 5.41 -4.80
N GLU A 64 3.69 5.78 -3.71
CA GLU A 64 5.14 5.64 -3.56
C GLU A 64 5.60 4.21 -3.73
N LYS A 65 4.88 3.24 -3.15
CA LYS A 65 5.17 1.81 -3.31
C LYS A 65 5.08 1.38 -4.77
N THR A 66 4.05 1.82 -5.49
CA THR A 66 3.87 1.48 -6.92
C THR A 66 5.01 2.03 -7.76
N VAL A 67 5.41 3.28 -7.52
CA VAL A 67 6.57 3.90 -8.18
C VAL A 67 7.86 3.15 -7.83
N ARG A 68 8.07 2.81 -6.55
CA ARG A 68 9.24 2.05 -6.09
C ARG A 68 9.33 0.68 -6.75
N GLU A 69 8.24 -0.09 -6.76
CA GLU A 69 8.20 -1.41 -7.42
C GLU A 69 8.50 -1.30 -8.92
N TYR A 70 8.05 -0.23 -9.57
CA TYR A 70 8.38 0.04 -10.97
C TYR A 70 9.88 0.33 -11.16
N GLN A 71 10.47 1.16 -10.30
CA GLN A 71 11.91 1.45 -10.33
C GLN A 71 12.76 0.22 -10.02
N GLU A 72 12.41 -0.56 -8.99
CA GLU A 72 13.09 -1.81 -8.66
C GLU A 72 13.09 -2.81 -9.82
N LYS A 73 12.02 -2.87 -10.62
CA LYS A 73 11.97 -3.71 -11.83
C LYS A 73 12.94 -3.23 -12.90
N LYS A 74 13.06 -1.92 -13.10
CA LYS A 74 14.02 -1.33 -14.04
C LYS A 74 15.46 -1.60 -13.58
N GLU A 75 15.77 -1.36 -12.30
CA GLU A 75 17.08 -1.65 -11.71
C GLU A 75 17.46 -3.13 -11.85
N LYS A 76 16.54 -4.06 -11.58
CA LYS A 76 16.79 -5.49 -11.77
C LYS A 76 17.18 -5.82 -13.21
N ARG A 77 16.54 -5.19 -14.21
CA ARG A 77 16.89 -5.39 -15.63
C ARG A 77 18.28 -4.85 -15.95
N LEU A 78 18.63 -3.67 -15.45
CA LEU A 78 19.98 -3.11 -15.55
C LEU A 78 21.01 -4.09 -14.99
N TRP A 79 20.79 -4.59 -13.76
CA TRP A 79 21.71 -5.52 -13.12
C TRP A 79 21.87 -6.83 -13.88
N VAL A 80 20.79 -7.37 -14.47
CA VAL A 80 20.88 -8.58 -15.32
C VAL A 80 21.80 -8.34 -16.53
N ILE A 81 21.68 -7.20 -17.20
CA ILE A 81 22.52 -6.85 -18.34
C ILE A 81 23.99 -6.71 -17.91
N VAL A 82 24.24 -5.97 -16.83
CA VAL A 82 25.59 -5.72 -16.31
C VAL A 82 26.25 -7.03 -15.86
N LEU A 83 25.55 -7.86 -15.08
CA LEU A 83 26.08 -9.14 -14.60
C LEU A 83 26.41 -10.08 -15.75
N LYS A 84 25.58 -10.12 -16.80
CA LYS A 84 25.84 -10.94 -17.98
C LYS A 84 27.12 -10.50 -18.70
N ALA A 85 27.30 -9.19 -18.92
CA ALA A 85 28.51 -8.66 -19.56
C ALA A 85 29.77 -8.97 -18.72
N LEU A 86 29.68 -8.84 -17.40
CA LEU A 86 30.77 -9.18 -16.47
C LEU A 86 31.12 -10.67 -16.50
N GLN A 87 30.12 -11.56 -16.50
CA GLN A 87 30.32 -13.01 -16.62
C GLN A 87 30.98 -13.39 -17.95
N GLU A 88 30.65 -12.69 -19.02
CA GLU A 88 31.24 -12.87 -20.35
C GLU A 88 32.60 -12.15 -20.50
N HIS A 89 33.13 -11.57 -19.42
CA HIS A 89 34.39 -10.81 -19.39
C HIS A 89 34.50 -9.74 -20.48
N ARG A 90 33.37 -9.14 -20.86
CA ARG A 90 33.30 -8.14 -21.93
C ARG A 90 32.64 -6.85 -21.45
N ILE A 91 32.89 -5.80 -22.21
CA ILE A 91 32.13 -4.55 -22.07
C ILE A 91 30.71 -4.70 -22.63
N LEU A 92 29.85 -3.77 -22.23
CA LEU A 92 28.48 -3.65 -22.75
C LEU A 92 28.52 -3.40 -24.26
N SER A 93 27.71 -4.15 -25.00
CA SER A 93 27.49 -3.91 -26.43
C SER A 93 26.61 -2.68 -26.65
N SER A 94 26.65 -2.08 -27.84
CA SER A 94 25.80 -0.92 -28.16
C SER A 94 24.30 -1.21 -27.98
N LYS A 95 23.85 -2.43 -28.27
CA LYS A 95 22.45 -2.84 -28.05
C LYS A 95 22.07 -2.91 -26.57
N GLU A 96 22.99 -3.38 -25.73
CA GLU A 96 22.77 -3.43 -24.28
C GLU A 96 22.80 -2.03 -23.66
N LEU A 97 23.67 -1.15 -24.18
CA LEU A 97 23.71 0.25 -23.78
C LEU A 97 22.39 0.96 -24.12
N GLU A 98 21.89 0.77 -25.34
CA GLU A 98 20.60 1.32 -25.79
C GLU A 98 19.43 0.78 -24.94
N ALA A 99 19.43 -0.52 -24.64
CA ALA A 99 18.44 -1.13 -23.76
C ALA A 99 18.48 -0.54 -22.35
N ILE A 100 19.67 -0.22 -21.80
CA ILE A 100 19.82 0.47 -20.51
C ILE A 100 19.29 1.90 -20.59
N THR A 101 19.59 2.64 -21.66
CA THR A 101 19.09 4.00 -21.85
C THR A 101 17.56 4.04 -21.90
N GLN A 102 16.92 3.07 -22.58
CA GLN A 102 15.46 2.93 -22.61
C GLN A 102 14.83 2.58 -21.26
N LEU A 103 15.60 2.10 -20.29
CA LEU A 103 15.07 1.87 -18.93
C LEU A 103 14.83 3.17 -18.18
N GLU A 104 15.36 4.32 -18.62
CA GLU A 104 15.12 5.64 -17.99
C GLU A 104 15.20 5.57 -16.46
N ILE A 105 16.32 5.04 -15.95
CA ILE A 105 16.61 4.89 -14.52
C ILE A 105 17.18 6.20 -13.94
N PHE A 106 17.61 7.12 -14.81
CA PHE A 106 18.23 8.41 -14.48
C PHE A 106 17.47 9.56 -15.14
#